data_AF-A0A6A4G9V8-F1
#
_entry.id   AF-A0A6A4G9V8-F1
#
_cell.length_a   1.000
_cell.length_b   1.000
_cell.length_c   1.000
_cell.angle_alpha   90.00
_cell.angle_beta   90.00
_cell.angle_gamma   90.00
#
_symmetry.space_group_name_H-M   'P 1'
#
loop_
_entity.id
_entity.type
_entity.pdbx_description
1 polymer ?
#
loop_
_entity_poly.entity_id
_entity_poly.type
_entity_poly.pdbx_seq_one_letter_code
_entity_poly.pdbx_strand_id
1 'polypeptide(L)'
;MTVMLMKRNRPPRSHAVVALLCVCVGMKLDIVAAANVDCVVSDWGPYSACDTTSMKQSRSRTIVKAQSGWGRACPVLIEYVTCKPVPCELGAWSDYSSCSGGFKTRTRSIVTDALFGGTPCGVQQETIACKPVDCYVSRWSDYSACAALDGKQTSTRDILVYPYDGGAACPALVQTQYCPKVDCVVGDYGTWSDCDPATGAKTRTRKITTAPLYGGVACPSLTDVAYCTPVDCVMSEYTAWGTCNEATGLKTRTRTVVTPSNFGGIPCGALTDTISCDPIDCVVGDWSAWGDCSLDDGSKKRTRLVTTPVKYGGAACPALTETLYCSKQDCQVNDWGNWSSCNFVTGKKTRSRTPKVYDLFGGQVCPALSEDAACDAVACQLSDWGAWSGCNPTTLKKTHSRSITRQPMYGGAACDSLTEEATCIVDCVLSDWSSWSACNFVTGLKARTRQVVTFPQTNGAACGATAETAACDPINCQVSDWSDWSGGNQKTMQRTRVRQVTTYPAYGGQACPALIESTACAL
;
A
#
# COMPACT_ATOMS: atom_id res chain seq x y z
N MET A 1 -31.29 48.09 89.64
CA MET A 1 -30.17 48.48 88.78
C MET A 1 -30.60 48.23 87.34
N THR A 2 -30.58 49.16 86.39
CA THR A 2 -30.18 50.60 86.39
C THR A 2 -30.97 51.25 85.23
N VAL A 3 -31.92 52.15 85.44
CA VAL A 3 -31.81 53.60 85.77
C VAL A 3 -31.29 54.45 84.59
N MET A 4 -31.86 55.67 84.44
CA MET A 4 -31.72 56.66 83.34
C MET A 4 -32.74 56.44 82.19
N LEU A 5 -33.39 57.48 81.63
CA LEU A 5 -33.25 58.93 81.84
C LEU A 5 -34.60 59.67 81.78
N MET A 6 -34.75 60.72 82.60
CA MET A 6 -35.87 61.67 82.52
C MET A 6 -35.66 62.73 81.43
N LYS A 7 -36.75 63.37 80.97
CA LYS A 7 -36.75 64.83 80.82
C LYS A 7 -38.08 65.43 81.29
N ARG A 8 -38.01 66.63 81.86
CA ARG A 8 -39.12 67.34 82.54
C ARG A 8 -39.77 68.34 81.58
N ASN A 9 -41.00 68.78 81.89
CA ASN A 9 -41.29 70.22 81.93
C ASN A 9 -42.45 70.59 82.88
N ARG A 10 -42.36 71.81 83.41
CA ARG A 10 -43.18 72.56 84.40
C ARG A 10 -42.57 73.98 84.44
N PRO A 11 -43.16 75.03 85.07
CA PRO A 11 -44.39 75.12 85.88
C PRO A 11 -45.32 76.21 85.23
N PRO A 12 -45.97 77.24 85.85
CA PRO A 12 -46.13 77.69 87.25
C PRO A 12 -47.57 77.74 87.81
N ARG A 13 -47.68 78.11 89.10
CA ARG A 13 -48.91 78.47 89.84
C ARG A 13 -49.05 80.00 89.95
N SER A 14 -50.24 80.48 90.30
CA SER A 14 -50.44 81.68 91.14
C SER A 14 -51.65 81.51 92.07
N HIS A 15 -51.79 82.38 93.08
CA HIS A 15 -52.91 82.50 94.03
C HIS A 15 -53.15 84.01 94.31
N ALA A 16 -54.39 84.40 94.65
CA ALA A 16 -54.78 85.74 95.13
C ALA A 16 -56.06 85.66 96.00
N VAL A 17 -56.31 86.66 96.87
CA VAL A 17 -57.31 86.64 97.98
C VAL A 17 -57.88 88.06 98.25
N VAL A 18 -58.94 88.19 99.09
CA VAL A 18 -59.60 89.45 99.62
C VAL A 18 -60.64 90.03 98.62
N ALA A 19 -61.79 90.67 98.95
CA ALA A 19 -62.24 91.51 100.09
C ALA A 19 -63.71 91.28 100.57
N LEU A 20 -64.37 92.33 101.13
CA LEU A 20 -65.74 92.40 101.72
C LEU A 20 -66.53 93.63 101.21
N LEU A 21 -67.88 93.64 101.29
CA LEU A 21 -68.72 94.65 102.03
C LEU A 21 -70.27 94.46 101.87
N CYS A 22 -71.08 95.30 102.54
CA CYS A 22 -72.55 95.17 102.76
C CYS A 22 -73.24 96.53 103.07
N VAL A 23 -74.60 96.67 102.99
CA VAL A 23 -75.54 97.51 103.82
C VAL A 23 -76.99 97.62 103.23
N CYS A 24 -78.03 97.93 104.05
CA CYS A 24 -79.50 98.04 103.74
C CYS A 24 -80.03 99.52 103.66
N VAL A 25 -81.34 99.93 103.56
CA VAL A 25 -82.56 99.89 104.45
C VAL A 25 -83.75 100.58 103.62
N GLY A 26 -85.09 100.62 103.86
CA GLY A 26 -86.06 100.34 104.96
C GLY A 26 -87.57 100.47 104.53
N MET A 27 -88.51 100.93 105.40
CA MET A 27 -89.99 100.75 105.28
C MET A 27 -90.93 101.83 105.96
N LYS A 28 -92.26 101.54 106.15
CA LYS A 28 -93.34 102.32 106.84
C LYS A 28 -94.18 101.43 107.83
N LEU A 29 -95.23 101.96 108.50
CA LEU A 29 -96.10 101.33 109.54
C LEU A 29 -97.62 101.33 109.11
N ASP A 30 -98.71 100.93 109.83
CA ASP A 30 -98.98 100.53 111.26
C ASP A 30 -100.35 99.75 111.50
N ILE A 31 -100.79 99.57 112.77
CA ILE A 31 -102.07 99.04 113.40
C ILE A 31 -103.35 98.93 112.49
N VAL A 32 -104.16 97.84 112.37
CA VAL A 32 -105.14 97.12 113.27
C VAL A 32 -105.50 95.72 112.67
N ALA A 33 -105.96 94.68 113.42
CA ALA A 33 -106.17 93.31 112.87
C ALA A 33 -107.30 92.41 113.46
N ALA A 34 -107.65 91.31 112.74
CA ALA A 34 -108.63 90.25 113.07
C ALA A 34 -108.19 88.83 112.55
N ALA A 35 -109.02 87.77 112.68
CA ALA A 35 -108.63 86.34 112.48
C ALA A 35 -109.07 85.65 111.14
N ASN A 36 -108.41 84.54 110.73
CA ASN A 36 -108.48 83.91 109.39
C ASN A 36 -108.49 82.34 109.42
N VAL A 37 -108.80 81.64 108.30
CA VAL A 37 -108.89 80.16 108.17
C VAL A 37 -108.50 79.61 106.77
N ASP A 38 -107.76 78.49 106.66
CA ASP A 38 -107.28 77.86 105.41
C ASP A 38 -108.16 76.74 104.79
N CYS A 39 -107.92 76.40 103.50
CA CYS A 39 -108.46 75.19 102.84
C CYS A 39 -107.81 73.88 103.34
N VAL A 40 -108.58 72.78 103.35
CA VAL A 40 -108.14 71.40 103.61
C VAL A 40 -108.59 70.47 102.48
N VAL A 41 -107.74 69.51 102.10
CA VAL A 41 -107.98 68.50 101.04
C VAL A 41 -107.89 67.08 101.57
N SER A 42 -108.37 66.10 100.81
CA SER A 42 -108.26 64.68 101.16
C SER A 42 -106.85 64.14 100.94
N ASP A 43 -106.60 62.96 101.50
CA ASP A 43 -105.48 62.11 101.12
C ASP A 43 -105.62 61.58 99.68
N TRP A 44 -104.52 61.02 99.18
CA TRP A 44 -104.40 60.45 97.84
C TRP A 44 -104.81 58.98 97.79
N GLY A 45 -105.45 58.58 96.70
CA GLY A 45 -105.67 57.17 96.36
C GLY A 45 -104.37 56.39 96.03
N PRO A 46 -104.48 55.06 95.83
CA PRO A 46 -103.34 54.22 95.46
C PRO A 46 -102.84 54.50 94.03
N TYR A 47 -101.61 54.06 93.75
CA TYR A 47 -101.01 54.11 92.41
C TYR A 47 -101.48 52.96 91.51
N SER A 48 -101.50 53.20 90.19
CA SER A 48 -101.72 52.17 89.17
C SER A 48 -100.59 51.14 89.09
N ALA A 49 -100.83 50.00 88.44
CA ALA A 49 -99.76 49.13 87.97
C ALA A 49 -98.83 49.85 86.98
N CYS A 50 -97.61 49.33 86.83
CA CYS A 50 -96.55 49.90 86.00
C CYS A 50 -96.66 49.50 84.52
N ASP A 51 -96.79 50.47 83.63
CA ASP A 51 -96.69 50.26 82.18
C ASP A 51 -95.23 50.02 81.77
N THR A 52 -94.99 48.93 81.04
CA THR A 52 -93.68 48.52 80.54
C THR A 52 -93.14 49.44 79.44
N THR A 53 -94.02 50.23 78.80
CA THR A 53 -93.71 51.11 77.67
C THR A 53 -93.31 52.51 78.12
N SER A 54 -94.13 53.16 78.96
CA SER A 54 -93.89 54.51 79.47
C SER A 54 -93.17 54.56 80.82
N MET A 55 -93.01 53.41 81.49
CA MET A 55 -92.32 53.26 82.79
C MET A 55 -92.86 54.19 83.89
N LYS A 56 -94.19 54.35 83.98
CA LYS A 56 -94.87 55.21 84.97
C LYS A 56 -96.15 54.60 85.57
N GLN A 57 -96.59 55.20 86.67
CA GLN A 57 -97.80 54.92 87.47
C GLN A 57 -98.46 56.23 87.97
N SER A 58 -99.77 56.26 88.25
CA SER A 58 -100.49 57.50 88.65
C SER A 58 -101.56 57.34 89.75
N ARG A 59 -101.98 58.46 90.41
CA ARG A 59 -103.00 58.53 91.49
C ARG A 59 -103.74 59.88 91.59
N SER A 60 -104.81 59.99 92.41
CA SER A 60 -105.68 61.19 92.54
C SER A 60 -106.26 61.49 93.95
N ARG A 61 -106.87 62.68 94.18
CA ARG A 61 -107.51 63.13 95.47
C ARG A 61 -108.62 64.21 95.32
N THR A 62 -109.27 64.64 96.41
CA THR A 62 -110.40 65.62 96.44
C THR A 62 -110.29 66.71 97.55
N ILE A 63 -111.32 67.55 97.79
CA ILE A 63 -111.34 68.70 98.72
C ILE A 63 -112.25 68.42 99.95
N VAL A 64 -111.88 68.93 101.14
CA VAL A 64 -112.56 68.64 102.43
C VAL A 64 -113.06 69.89 103.17
N LYS A 65 -112.36 71.03 103.13
CA LYS A 65 -112.80 72.30 103.76
C LYS A 65 -112.33 73.51 102.93
N ALA A 66 -113.12 74.57 102.85
CA ALA A 66 -112.77 75.80 102.11
C ALA A 66 -112.17 76.91 103.00
N GLN A 67 -111.43 77.83 102.37
CA GLN A 67 -110.75 78.98 102.99
C GLN A 67 -111.71 80.10 103.43
N SER A 68 -111.27 80.95 104.38
CA SER A 68 -111.96 82.18 104.81
C SER A 68 -110.97 83.24 105.32
N GLY A 69 -111.24 84.51 105.04
CA GLY A 69 -110.27 85.59 105.26
C GLY A 69 -109.05 85.46 104.34
N TRP A 70 -107.85 85.72 104.87
CA TRP A 70 -106.56 85.63 104.16
C TRP A 70 -105.99 84.19 104.07
N GLY A 71 -106.86 83.17 104.05
CA GLY A 71 -106.46 81.77 103.95
C GLY A 71 -106.04 81.31 102.55
N ARG A 72 -105.36 80.16 102.47
CA ARG A 72 -104.81 79.55 101.26
C ARG A 72 -105.79 78.66 100.49
N ALA A 73 -105.62 78.68 99.16
CA ALA A 73 -106.37 77.87 98.20
C ALA A 73 -105.88 76.42 98.11
N CYS A 74 -106.74 75.56 97.55
CA CYS A 74 -106.57 74.11 97.55
C CYS A 74 -105.62 73.62 96.42
N PRO A 75 -104.71 72.65 96.70
CA PRO A 75 -103.70 72.17 95.75
C PRO A 75 -104.19 71.11 94.73
N VAL A 76 -103.30 70.73 93.80
CA VAL A 76 -103.54 69.79 92.69
C VAL A 76 -104.00 68.38 93.11
N LEU A 77 -104.70 67.72 92.19
CA LEU A 77 -105.53 66.53 92.42
C LEU A 77 -105.13 65.25 91.65
N ILE A 78 -104.10 65.28 90.78
CA ILE A 78 -103.55 64.10 90.07
C ILE A 78 -102.01 64.14 90.14
N GLU A 79 -101.36 62.97 90.28
CA GLU A 79 -99.91 62.79 90.38
C GLU A 79 -99.40 61.59 89.56
N TYR A 80 -98.17 61.66 89.05
CA TYR A 80 -97.49 60.61 88.27
C TYR A 80 -96.08 60.35 88.83
N VAL A 81 -95.67 59.08 88.92
CA VAL A 81 -94.34 58.64 89.38
C VAL A 81 -93.77 57.58 88.45
N THR A 82 -92.44 57.49 88.32
CA THR A 82 -91.76 56.46 87.51
C THR A 82 -91.75 55.09 88.18
N CYS A 83 -91.67 54.05 87.36
CA CYS A 83 -91.50 52.67 87.80
C CYS A 83 -90.09 52.41 88.33
N LYS A 84 -89.95 51.42 89.21
CA LYS A 84 -88.68 51.03 89.82
C LYS A 84 -87.96 50.01 88.91
N PRO A 85 -86.71 50.25 88.47
CA PRO A 85 -85.96 49.29 87.67
C PRO A 85 -85.71 47.96 88.38
N VAL A 86 -85.61 46.87 87.63
CA VAL A 86 -85.30 45.52 88.12
C VAL A 86 -83.97 45.07 87.50
N PRO A 87 -82.85 45.03 88.26
CA PRO A 87 -81.54 44.60 87.74
C PRO A 87 -81.51 43.09 87.47
N CYS A 88 -80.57 42.65 86.62
CA CYS A 88 -80.29 41.22 86.47
C CYS A 88 -79.66 40.64 87.74
N GLU A 89 -80.14 39.48 88.18
CA GLU A 89 -79.55 38.69 89.26
C GLU A 89 -78.93 37.41 88.71
N LEU A 90 -77.66 37.19 89.07
CA LEU A 90 -76.87 36.01 88.70
C LEU A 90 -76.78 35.03 89.86
N GLY A 91 -76.86 33.74 89.57
CA GLY A 91 -76.74 32.68 90.55
C GLY A 91 -75.34 32.55 91.14
N ALA A 92 -75.22 31.70 92.16
CA ALA A 92 -73.93 31.30 92.71
C ALA A 92 -73.04 30.64 91.64
N TRP A 93 -71.73 30.83 91.77
CA TRP A 93 -70.74 30.09 90.99
C TRP A 93 -70.69 28.63 91.41
N SER A 94 -70.48 27.73 90.45
CA SER A 94 -70.03 26.37 90.72
C SER A 94 -68.67 26.36 91.41
N ASP A 95 -68.30 25.22 91.98
CA ASP A 95 -66.89 24.94 92.26
C ASP A 95 -66.06 24.94 90.97
N TYR A 96 -64.74 25.10 91.14
CA TYR A 96 -63.77 24.95 90.07
C TYR A 96 -63.57 23.47 89.72
N SER A 97 -63.37 23.20 88.43
CA SER A 97 -62.89 21.89 87.95
C SER A 97 -61.58 21.47 88.62
N SER A 98 -61.22 20.19 88.46
CA SER A 98 -59.83 19.76 88.57
C SER A 98 -58.94 20.54 87.59
N CYS A 99 -57.65 20.63 87.90
CA CYS A 99 -56.65 21.19 86.98
C CYS A 99 -56.51 20.28 85.77
N SER A 100 -56.56 20.87 84.57
CA SER A 100 -56.32 20.18 83.30
C SER A 100 -55.62 21.15 82.35
N GLY A 101 -54.43 20.76 81.86
CA GLY A 101 -53.63 21.60 80.98
C GLY A 101 -53.21 22.94 81.60
N GLY A 102 -52.89 22.98 82.90
CA GLY A 102 -52.46 24.20 83.59
C GLY A 102 -53.59 25.15 84.05
N PHE A 103 -54.86 24.85 83.81
CA PHE A 103 -56.00 25.72 84.18
C PHE A 103 -57.15 24.96 84.83
N LYS A 104 -58.03 25.69 85.52
CA LYS A 104 -59.32 25.20 86.02
C LYS A 104 -60.43 26.25 85.89
N THR A 105 -61.67 25.80 85.72
CA THR A 105 -62.80 26.64 85.29
C THR A 105 -64.05 26.42 86.14
N ARG A 106 -64.89 27.44 86.29
CA ARG A 106 -66.22 27.39 86.93
C ARG A 106 -67.26 28.24 86.17
N THR A 107 -68.55 28.00 86.40
CA THR A 107 -69.67 28.67 85.69
C THR A 107 -70.83 29.06 86.62
N ARG A 108 -71.74 29.92 86.14
CA ARG A 108 -73.01 30.28 86.80
C ARG A 108 -74.11 30.66 85.82
N SER A 109 -75.36 30.53 86.25
CA SER A 109 -76.57 30.90 85.48
C SER A 109 -77.11 32.30 85.80
N ILE A 110 -78.00 32.79 84.94
CA ILE A 110 -78.93 33.90 85.25
C ILE A 110 -80.09 33.34 86.08
N VAL A 111 -80.52 34.09 87.09
CA VAL A 111 -81.66 33.76 87.97
C VAL A 111 -82.85 34.69 87.71
N THR A 112 -82.58 35.97 87.39
CA THR A 112 -83.59 36.94 86.96
C THR A 112 -82.99 37.87 85.91
N ASP A 113 -83.66 38.05 84.77
CA ASP A 113 -83.23 38.98 83.72
C ASP A 113 -83.54 40.45 84.05
N ALA A 114 -82.77 41.38 83.49
CA ALA A 114 -82.94 42.81 83.73
C ALA A 114 -84.18 43.38 83.01
N LEU A 115 -85.03 44.11 83.74
CA LEU A 115 -86.23 44.75 83.23
C LEU A 115 -86.32 46.24 83.64
N PHE A 116 -87.08 47.01 82.86
CA PHE A 116 -87.37 48.44 83.11
C PHE A 116 -86.13 49.32 83.34
N GLY A 117 -85.07 49.09 82.56
CA GLY A 117 -83.81 49.83 82.64
C GLY A 117 -82.83 49.35 83.71
N GLY A 118 -83.04 48.16 84.28
CA GLY A 118 -82.08 47.53 85.20
C GLY A 118 -80.73 47.17 84.55
N THR A 119 -79.72 46.92 85.37
CA THR A 119 -78.36 46.60 84.91
C THR A 119 -78.27 45.19 84.28
N PRO A 120 -77.61 45.04 83.12
CA PRO A 120 -77.46 43.74 82.45
C PRO A 120 -76.51 42.80 83.20
N CYS A 121 -76.61 41.52 82.89
CA CYS A 121 -75.85 40.45 83.55
C CYS A 121 -74.35 40.49 83.22
N GLY A 122 -73.50 40.26 84.22
CA GLY A 122 -72.06 40.06 84.04
C GLY A 122 -71.66 38.64 83.61
N VAL A 123 -70.36 38.35 83.57
CA VAL A 123 -69.81 37.08 83.04
C VAL A 123 -70.30 35.83 83.77
N GLN A 124 -70.47 34.76 82.99
CA GLN A 124 -71.04 33.46 83.37
C GLN A 124 -69.99 32.32 83.49
N GLN A 125 -68.75 32.56 83.05
CA GLN A 125 -67.62 31.63 83.14
C GLN A 125 -66.39 32.36 83.70
N GLU A 126 -65.61 31.67 84.52
CA GLU A 126 -64.33 32.14 85.07
C GLU A 126 -63.30 31.01 85.05
N THR A 127 -62.06 31.32 84.62
CA THR A 127 -60.96 30.36 84.49
C THR A 127 -59.70 30.94 85.12
N ILE A 128 -58.99 30.16 85.92
CA ILE A 128 -57.74 30.55 86.58
C ILE A 128 -56.64 29.51 86.37
N ALA A 129 -55.38 29.97 86.38
CA ALA A 129 -54.21 29.11 86.26
C ALA A 129 -54.01 28.24 87.52
N CYS A 130 -53.49 27.04 87.31
CA CYS A 130 -53.04 26.14 88.36
C CYS A 130 -51.58 26.44 88.76
N LYS A 131 -51.14 25.89 89.89
CA LYS A 131 -49.77 26.09 90.37
C LYS A 131 -48.86 25.04 89.70
N PRO A 132 -47.79 25.44 88.99
CA PRO A 132 -46.87 24.50 88.36
C PRO A 132 -46.14 23.64 89.39
N VAL A 133 -45.72 22.44 88.97
CA VAL A 133 -44.90 21.51 89.76
C VAL A 133 -43.63 21.21 88.96
N ASP A 134 -42.49 21.67 89.45
CA ASP A 134 -41.18 21.46 88.84
C ASP A 134 -40.68 20.02 89.04
N CYS A 135 -39.85 19.53 88.10
CA CYS A 135 -39.26 18.20 88.23
C CYS A 135 -38.27 18.10 89.39
N TYR A 136 -38.41 17.06 90.22
CA TYR A 136 -37.48 16.73 91.30
C TYR A 136 -36.84 15.37 91.07
N VAL A 137 -35.54 15.25 91.33
CA VAL A 137 -34.71 14.07 91.01
C VAL A 137 -33.97 13.55 92.24
N SER A 138 -33.56 12.28 92.22
CA SER A 138 -32.84 11.65 93.32
C SER A 138 -31.37 12.12 93.40
N ARG A 139 -30.70 11.71 94.49
CA ARG A 139 -29.23 11.83 94.58
C ARG A 139 -28.58 10.94 93.53
N TRP A 140 -27.42 11.36 93.04
CA TRP A 140 -26.56 10.53 92.20
C TRP A 140 -26.25 9.17 92.85
N SER A 141 -26.22 8.13 92.02
CA SER A 141 -25.63 6.83 92.37
C SER A 141 -24.13 6.96 92.61
N ASP A 142 -23.53 5.94 93.21
CA ASP A 142 -22.09 5.74 93.09
C ASP A 142 -21.72 5.53 91.62
N TYR A 143 -20.47 5.82 91.25
CA TYR A 143 -19.97 5.65 89.88
C TYR A 143 -19.79 4.16 89.54
N SER A 144 -20.13 3.78 88.31
CA SER A 144 -19.80 2.49 87.72
C SER A 144 -18.28 2.25 87.62
N ALA A 145 -17.85 1.00 87.53
CA ALA A 145 -16.44 0.66 87.34
C ALA A 145 -15.88 1.22 86.01
N CYS A 146 -14.59 1.60 85.99
CA CYS A 146 -13.92 2.14 84.80
C CYS A 146 -14.10 1.22 83.58
N ALA A 147 -14.73 1.71 82.52
CA ALA A 147 -14.78 1.02 81.24
C ALA A 147 -13.35 0.81 80.71
N ALA A 148 -12.92 -0.43 80.55
CA ALA A 148 -11.51 -0.78 80.31
C ALA A 148 -10.91 -0.13 79.05
N LEU A 149 -11.74 0.10 78.03
CA LEU A 149 -11.31 0.59 76.71
C LEU A 149 -11.06 2.11 76.68
N ASP A 150 -11.95 2.92 77.27
CA ASP A 150 -11.95 4.38 77.14
C ASP A 150 -11.95 5.15 78.48
N GLY A 151 -11.90 4.43 79.60
CA GLY A 151 -11.74 4.98 80.93
C GLY A 151 -13.00 5.60 81.54
N LYS A 152 -14.16 5.52 80.87
CA LYS A 152 -15.36 6.19 81.37
C LYS A 152 -15.97 5.47 82.58
N GLN A 153 -16.44 6.28 83.52
CA GLN A 153 -17.34 5.89 84.60
C GLN A 153 -18.60 6.74 84.50
N THR A 154 -19.75 6.15 84.84
CA THR A 154 -21.06 6.80 84.79
C THR A 154 -21.76 6.72 86.14
N SER A 155 -22.45 7.79 86.50
CA SER A 155 -23.39 7.86 87.63
C SER A 155 -24.75 8.29 87.10
N THR A 156 -25.82 7.73 87.67
CA THR A 156 -27.20 7.97 87.24
C THR A 156 -28.06 8.44 88.41
N ARG A 157 -29.20 9.09 88.10
CA ARG A 157 -30.24 9.44 89.07
C ARG A 157 -31.61 9.41 88.41
N ASP A 158 -32.62 9.20 89.25
CA ASP A 158 -33.99 8.95 88.83
C ASP A 158 -34.87 10.19 89.03
N ILE A 159 -36.00 10.24 88.32
CA ILE A 159 -37.04 11.24 88.54
C ILE A 159 -37.90 10.78 89.72
N LEU A 160 -37.97 11.61 90.78
CA LEU A 160 -38.81 11.39 91.94
C LEU A 160 -40.18 12.08 91.81
N VAL A 161 -40.21 13.23 91.12
CA VAL A 161 -41.43 13.97 90.79
C VAL A 161 -41.31 14.44 89.34
N TYR A 162 -42.25 14.00 88.48
CA TYR A 162 -42.35 14.47 87.10
C TYR A 162 -42.92 15.89 87.06
N PRO A 163 -42.54 16.71 86.06
CA PRO A 163 -43.05 18.06 85.93
C PRO A 163 -44.50 18.08 85.43
N TYR A 164 -45.35 18.90 86.05
CA TYR A 164 -46.76 19.07 85.68
C TYR A 164 -47.16 20.56 85.61
N ASP A 165 -48.24 20.85 84.88
CA ASP A 165 -48.85 22.17 84.74
C ASP A 165 -47.85 23.32 84.40
N GLY A 166 -46.85 23.01 83.58
CA GLY A 166 -45.84 23.97 83.08
C GLY A 166 -44.59 24.14 83.94
N GLY A 167 -44.37 23.28 84.94
CA GLY A 167 -43.13 23.28 85.74
C GLY A 167 -41.87 22.90 84.96
N ALA A 168 -40.71 23.22 85.54
CA ALA A 168 -39.40 23.07 84.94
C ALA A 168 -39.03 21.62 84.62
N ALA A 169 -38.44 21.41 83.43
CA ALA A 169 -37.97 20.11 82.97
C ALA A 169 -36.82 19.56 83.84
N CYS A 170 -36.71 18.23 83.89
CA CYS A 170 -35.73 17.54 84.72
C CYS A 170 -34.27 17.86 84.32
N PRO A 171 -33.37 18.13 85.29
CA PRO A 171 -31.95 18.28 85.01
C PRO A 171 -31.34 16.93 84.60
N ALA A 172 -30.14 16.96 83.99
CA ALA A 172 -29.48 15.77 83.43
C ALA A 172 -29.45 14.57 84.41
N LEU A 173 -29.87 13.41 83.92
CA LEU A 173 -30.04 12.17 84.69
C LEU A 173 -28.82 11.24 84.67
N VAL A 174 -27.80 11.58 83.87
CA VAL A 174 -26.54 10.84 83.72
C VAL A 174 -25.36 11.82 83.81
N GLN A 175 -24.32 11.44 84.54
CA GLN A 175 -23.04 12.15 84.66
C GLN A 175 -21.88 11.20 84.35
N THR A 176 -20.84 11.68 83.66
CA THR A 176 -19.69 10.88 83.21
C THR A 176 -18.38 11.46 83.76
N GLN A 177 -17.50 10.59 84.23
CA GLN A 177 -16.13 10.90 84.66
C GLN A 177 -15.13 9.98 83.93
N TYR A 178 -13.85 10.34 83.93
CA TYR A 178 -12.76 9.54 83.33
C TYR A 178 -11.77 9.08 84.39
N CYS A 179 -11.33 7.83 84.28
CA CYS A 179 -10.25 7.26 85.09
C CYS A 179 -8.87 7.70 84.57
N PRO A 180 -7.82 7.75 85.41
CA PRO A 180 -6.46 8.02 84.96
C PRO A 180 -6.01 7.00 83.92
N LYS A 181 -5.40 7.46 82.82
CA LYS A 181 -4.89 6.57 81.77
C LYS A 181 -3.72 5.73 82.27
N VAL A 182 -3.62 4.50 81.77
CA VAL A 182 -2.43 3.65 81.94
C VAL A 182 -1.88 3.36 80.54
N ASP A 183 -0.69 3.89 80.24
CA ASP A 183 -0.01 3.64 78.98
C ASP A 183 0.71 2.29 79.00
N CYS A 184 0.94 1.69 77.83
CA CYS A 184 1.63 0.40 77.76
C CYS A 184 3.11 0.53 78.13
N VAL A 185 3.56 -0.24 79.11
CA VAL A 185 4.97 -0.40 79.45
C VAL A 185 5.45 -1.77 78.96
N VAL A 186 6.65 -1.78 78.37
CA VAL A 186 7.33 -2.99 77.87
C VAL A 186 8.68 -3.09 78.55
N GLY A 187 9.12 -4.33 78.81
CA GLY A 187 10.46 -4.59 79.34
C GLY A 187 11.55 -4.48 78.27
N ASP A 188 12.78 -4.74 78.68
CA ASP A 188 13.93 -4.84 77.78
C ASP A 188 13.80 -6.00 76.78
N TYR A 189 14.53 -5.90 75.68
CA TYR A 189 14.67 -7.00 74.73
C TYR A 189 15.56 -8.11 75.29
N GLY A 190 15.16 -9.36 75.05
CA GLY A 190 16.02 -10.52 75.27
C GLY A 190 17.22 -10.57 74.32
N THR A 191 17.97 -11.66 74.41
CA THR A 191 19.07 -11.98 73.49
C THR A 191 18.58 -12.06 72.03
N TRP A 192 19.46 -11.74 71.10
CA TRP A 192 19.25 -12.07 69.69
C TRP A 192 19.18 -13.60 69.50
N SER A 193 18.35 -14.04 68.56
CA SER A 193 18.43 -15.38 67.97
C SER A 193 19.74 -15.56 67.21
N ASP A 194 20.03 -16.81 66.86
CA ASP A 194 20.95 -17.12 65.77
C ASP A 194 20.46 -16.49 64.44
N CYS A 195 21.37 -16.40 63.48
CA CYS A 195 21.06 -15.93 62.12
C CYS A 195 20.26 -17.01 61.37
N ASP A 196 19.09 -16.66 60.87
CA ASP A 196 18.35 -17.47 59.89
C ASP A 196 19.21 -17.63 58.61
N PRO A 197 19.58 -18.86 58.21
CA PRO A 197 20.42 -19.08 57.03
C PRO A 197 19.71 -18.74 55.71
N ALA A 198 18.38 -18.70 55.68
CA ALA A 198 17.60 -18.40 54.47
C ALA A 198 17.39 -16.88 54.28
N THR A 199 17.16 -16.12 55.35
CA THR A 199 16.88 -14.66 55.27
C THR A 199 18.05 -13.77 55.69
N GLY A 200 19.07 -14.32 56.35
CA GLY A 200 20.16 -13.54 56.95
C GLY A 200 19.74 -12.70 58.16
N ALA A 201 18.49 -12.79 58.60
CA ALA A 201 17.98 -12.03 59.73
C ALA A 201 18.20 -12.76 61.06
N LYS A 202 18.37 -11.97 62.12
CA LYS A 202 18.25 -12.40 63.52
C LYS A 202 17.24 -11.50 64.21
N THR A 203 16.52 -12.05 65.19
CA THR A 203 15.42 -11.35 65.86
C THR A 203 15.59 -11.38 67.38
N ARG A 204 14.98 -10.43 68.07
CA ARG A 204 14.84 -10.47 69.53
C ARG A 204 13.47 -9.93 69.93
N THR A 205 12.95 -10.39 71.06
CA THR A 205 11.62 -10.00 71.54
C THR A 205 11.67 -9.43 72.96
N ARG A 206 10.68 -8.61 73.28
CA ARG A 206 10.41 -8.07 74.64
C ARG A 206 8.96 -8.35 75.02
N LYS A 207 8.68 -8.36 76.32
CA LYS A 207 7.34 -8.61 76.86
C LYS A 207 6.69 -7.30 77.33
N ILE A 208 5.37 -7.24 77.24
CA ILE A 208 4.56 -6.22 77.92
C ILE A 208 4.67 -6.46 79.43
N THR A 209 5.07 -5.43 80.18
CA THR A 209 5.12 -5.43 81.65
C THR A 209 3.94 -4.70 82.27
N THR A 210 3.28 -3.82 81.52
CA THR A 210 2.01 -3.19 81.90
C THR A 210 1.16 -3.00 80.65
N ALA A 211 -0.01 -3.63 80.61
CA ALA A 211 -0.95 -3.49 79.49
C ALA A 211 -1.65 -2.12 79.54
N PRO A 212 -1.97 -1.51 78.39
CA PRO A 212 -2.63 -0.22 78.36
C PRO A 212 -4.10 -0.36 78.81
N LEU A 213 -4.55 0.59 79.62
CA LEU A 213 -5.94 0.66 80.11
C LEU A 213 -6.48 2.08 79.95
N TYR A 214 -7.81 2.19 79.89
CA TYR A 214 -8.54 3.46 79.98
C TYR A 214 -8.19 4.46 78.85
N GLY A 215 -7.87 3.94 77.66
CA GLY A 215 -7.48 4.72 76.50
C GLY A 215 -6.05 5.27 76.54
N GLY A 216 -5.15 4.66 77.30
CA GLY A 216 -3.70 4.91 77.24
C GLY A 216 -3.03 4.46 75.92
N VAL A 217 -1.76 4.81 75.76
CA VAL A 217 -0.96 4.57 74.55
C VAL A 217 -0.71 3.08 74.33
N ALA A 218 -0.98 2.61 73.11
CA ALA A 218 -0.75 1.23 72.69
C ALA A 218 0.75 0.86 72.70
N CYS A 219 1.04 -0.43 72.87
CA CYS A 219 2.41 -0.93 73.00
C CYS A 219 3.24 -0.69 71.73
N PRO A 220 4.51 -0.24 71.85
CA PRO A 220 5.44 -0.22 70.72
C PRO A 220 5.80 -1.66 70.30
N SER A 221 6.47 -1.83 69.15
CA SER A 221 6.85 -3.16 68.64
C SER A 221 7.52 -4.02 69.72
N LEU A 222 7.04 -5.25 69.85
CA LEU A 222 7.58 -6.26 70.76
C LEU A 222 8.72 -7.06 70.13
N THR A 223 8.93 -6.93 68.82
CA THR A 223 9.98 -7.62 68.06
C THR A 223 10.90 -6.60 67.40
N ASP A 224 12.19 -6.89 67.44
CA ASP A 224 13.27 -6.14 66.79
C ASP A 224 14.05 -7.09 65.86
N VAL A 225 14.54 -6.57 64.74
CA VAL A 225 15.11 -7.35 63.62
C VAL A 225 16.39 -6.70 63.15
N ALA A 226 17.47 -7.47 63.10
CA ALA A 226 18.75 -7.05 62.55
C ALA A 226 19.27 -8.09 61.55
N TYR A 227 20.07 -7.65 60.58
CA TYR A 227 20.70 -8.56 59.63
C TYR A 227 22.09 -8.97 60.12
N CYS A 228 22.50 -10.19 59.77
CA CYS A 228 23.85 -10.68 59.97
C CYS A 228 24.77 -10.20 58.84
N THR A 229 26.08 -10.20 59.08
CA THR A 229 27.05 -9.76 58.07
C THR A 229 27.05 -10.75 56.89
N PRO A 230 26.84 -10.29 55.64
CA PRO A 230 26.96 -11.13 54.46
C PRO A 230 28.33 -11.82 54.39
N VAL A 231 28.33 -13.07 53.95
CA VAL A 231 29.55 -13.83 53.65
C VAL A 231 29.51 -14.19 52.18
N ASP A 232 30.42 -13.63 51.40
CA ASP A 232 30.52 -13.89 49.95
C ASP A 232 31.13 -15.27 49.68
N CYS A 233 30.78 -15.88 48.54
CA CYS A 233 31.36 -17.16 48.16
C CYS A 233 32.82 -17.03 47.73
N VAL A 234 33.71 -17.76 48.43
CA VAL A 234 35.11 -17.93 48.04
C VAL A 234 35.26 -19.26 47.30
N MET A 235 35.78 -19.21 46.08
CA MET A 235 36.09 -20.38 45.25
C MET A 235 37.61 -20.58 45.18
N SER A 236 38.05 -21.81 44.96
CA SER A 236 39.45 -22.11 44.68
C SER A 236 39.85 -21.68 43.26
N GLU A 237 41.17 -21.62 43.03
CA GLU A 237 41.71 -21.52 41.68
C GLU A 237 41.26 -22.70 40.82
N TYR A 238 41.14 -22.46 39.50
CA TYR A 238 40.83 -23.53 38.57
C TYR A 238 41.97 -24.55 38.46
N THR A 239 41.60 -25.81 38.29
CA THR A 239 42.51 -26.86 37.83
C THR A 239 43.11 -26.51 36.46
N ALA A 240 44.24 -27.15 36.15
CA ALA A 240 44.78 -27.11 34.79
C ALA A 240 43.76 -27.65 33.79
N TRP A 241 43.76 -27.12 32.56
CA TRP A 241 42.91 -27.62 31.49
C TRP A 241 43.09 -29.12 31.27
N GLY A 242 41.99 -29.87 31.31
CA GLY A 242 41.98 -31.28 30.96
C GLY A 242 42.34 -31.52 29.49
N THR A 243 42.59 -32.78 29.16
CA THR A 243 42.80 -33.23 27.77
C THR A 243 41.59 -32.87 26.89
N CYS A 244 41.84 -32.68 25.60
CA CYS A 244 40.77 -32.47 24.64
C CYS A 244 39.80 -33.67 24.63
N ASN A 245 38.50 -33.41 24.80
CA ASN A 245 37.48 -34.44 24.63
C ASN A 245 37.10 -34.53 23.14
N GLU A 246 37.45 -35.65 22.48
CA GLU A 246 37.23 -35.83 21.05
C GLU A 246 35.75 -35.77 20.63
N ALA A 247 34.81 -36.11 21.52
CA ALA A 247 33.38 -36.13 21.23
C ALA A 247 32.72 -34.74 21.33
N THR A 248 33.32 -33.79 22.06
CA THR A 248 32.78 -32.43 22.20
C THR A 248 33.65 -31.35 21.55
N GLY A 249 34.94 -31.64 21.29
CA GLY A 249 35.91 -30.67 20.80
C GLY A 249 36.28 -29.59 21.82
N LEU A 250 36.04 -29.85 23.12
CA LEU A 250 36.32 -28.93 24.22
C LEU A 250 37.37 -29.50 25.18
N LYS A 251 38.16 -28.60 25.79
CA LYS A 251 38.93 -28.82 27.01
C LYS A 251 38.12 -28.28 28.18
N THR A 252 38.13 -28.98 29.32
CA THR A 252 37.36 -28.59 30.53
C THR A 252 38.30 -28.40 31.71
N ARG A 253 38.02 -27.43 32.57
CA ARG A 253 38.63 -27.27 33.90
C ARG A 253 37.57 -27.01 34.96
N THR A 254 37.93 -27.23 36.21
CA THR A 254 37.00 -27.16 37.35
C THR A 254 37.63 -26.47 38.57
N ARG A 255 36.79 -25.95 39.45
CA ARG A 255 37.16 -25.42 40.77
C ARG A 255 36.13 -25.82 41.81
N THR A 256 36.46 -25.64 43.08
CA THR A 256 35.60 -25.98 44.22
C THR A 256 35.21 -24.74 45.01
N VAL A 257 34.11 -24.82 45.75
CA VAL A 257 33.75 -23.83 46.76
C VAL A 257 34.63 -24.06 47.99
N VAL A 258 35.33 -23.02 48.44
CA VAL A 258 36.16 -23.02 49.67
C VAL A 258 35.35 -22.45 50.83
N THR A 259 34.56 -21.41 50.58
CA THR A 259 33.61 -20.83 51.54
C THR A 259 32.28 -20.60 50.82
N PRO A 260 31.16 -21.21 51.25
CA PRO A 260 29.85 -20.97 50.64
C PRO A 260 29.31 -19.60 51.04
N SER A 261 28.55 -18.99 50.13
CA SER A 261 27.84 -17.73 50.39
C SER A 261 26.76 -17.91 51.47
N ASN A 262 26.75 -17.04 52.49
CA ASN A 262 25.75 -17.04 53.57
C ASN A 262 25.20 -15.62 53.81
N PHE A 263 24.01 -15.56 54.42
CA PHE A 263 23.38 -14.32 54.90
C PHE A 263 23.25 -13.20 53.84
N GLY A 264 22.99 -13.58 52.59
CA GLY A 264 22.82 -12.63 51.47
C GLY A 264 24.12 -12.19 50.77
N GLY A 265 25.26 -12.82 51.06
CA GLY A 265 26.50 -12.59 50.32
C GLY A 265 26.46 -13.10 48.87
N ILE A 266 27.43 -12.65 48.06
CA ILE A 266 27.52 -12.93 46.62
C ILE A 266 27.62 -14.44 46.38
N PRO A 267 26.70 -15.04 45.57
CA PRO A 267 26.69 -16.47 45.31
C PRO A 267 27.88 -16.92 44.46
N CYS A 268 28.23 -18.20 44.56
CA CYS A 268 29.32 -18.79 43.79
C CYS A 268 29.05 -18.70 42.28
N GLY A 269 30.08 -18.29 41.52
CA GLY A 269 30.06 -18.36 40.06
C GLY A 269 30.18 -19.79 39.53
N ALA A 270 30.30 -19.93 38.21
CA ALA A 270 30.50 -21.25 37.59
C ALA A 270 31.71 -21.99 38.18
N LEU A 271 31.51 -23.26 38.53
CA LEU A 271 32.53 -24.17 39.05
C LEU A 271 33.25 -24.97 37.95
N THR A 272 32.71 -24.93 36.73
CA THR A 272 33.25 -25.59 35.54
C THR A 272 33.43 -24.54 34.44
N ASP A 273 34.53 -24.62 33.72
CA ASP A 273 34.87 -23.75 32.60
C ASP A 273 35.34 -24.60 31.40
N THR A 274 35.04 -24.14 30.19
CA THR A 274 35.21 -24.92 28.94
C THR A 274 35.69 -24.03 27.80
N ILE A 275 36.77 -24.45 27.14
CA ILE A 275 37.32 -23.78 25.95
C ILE A 275 37.41 -24.78 24.80
N SER A 276 37.32 -24.30 23.55
CA SER A 276 37.60 -25.12 22.37
C SER A 276 38.99 -25.76 22.44
N CYS A 277 39.13 -26.97 21.92
CA CYS A 277 40.44 -27.52 21.63
C CYS A 277 41.15 -26.72 20.53
N ASP A 278 42.46 -26.85 20.45
CA ASP A 278 43.26 -26.16 19.44
C ASP A 278 42.94 -26.75 18.06
N PRO A 279 42.76 -25.94 17.01
CA PRO A 279 42.39 -26.43 15.68
C PRO A 279 43.47 -27.34 15.11
N ILE A 280 43.04 -28.44 14.48
CA ILE A 280 43.93 -29.35 13.73
C ILE A 280 43.56 -29.22 12.25
N ASP A 281 44.44 -28.57 11.49
CA ASP A 281 44.31 -28.41 10.05
C ASP A 281 44.44 -29.75 9.32
N CYS A 282 43.75 -29.87 8.18
CA CYS A 282 43.87 -31.08 7.36
C CYS A 282 45.24 -31.18 6.67
N VAL A 283 46.00 -32.24 7.00
CA VAL A 283 47.24 -32.59 6.32
C VAL A 283 46.97 -33.67 5.27
N VAL A 284 47.59 -33.53 4.11
CA VAL A 284 47.48 -34.44 2.97
C VAL A 284 48.86 -35.02 2.63
N GLY A 285 48.88 -36.26 2.15
CA GLY A 285 50.08 -36.91 1.66
C GLY A 285 50.49 -36.45 0.25
N ASP A 286 51.52 -37.10 -0.26
CA ASP A 286 52.00 -36.90 -1.62
C ASP A 286 50.97 -37.28 -2.69
N TRP A 287 51.14 -36.69 -3.87
CA TRP A 287 50.36 -37.04 -5.05
C TRP A 287 50.72 -38.42 -5.59
N SER A 288 49.70 -39.16 -6.03
CA SER A 288 49.90 -40.35 -6.87
C SER A 288 50.63 -40.01 -8.16
N ALA A 289 51.12 -41.05 -8.85
CA ALA A 289 51.41 -40.95 -10.27
C ALA A 289 50.18 -40.41 -11.03
N TRP A 290 50.41 -39.75 -12.15
CA TRP A 290 49.35 -39.45 -13.12
C TRP A 290 48.82 -40.76 -13.69
N GLY A 291 47.49 -40.91 -13.71
CA GLY A 291 46.85 -41.93 -14.55
C GLY A 291 47.00 -41.62 -16.05
N ASP A 292 46.51 -42.54 -16.87
CA ASP A 292 46.51 -42.39 -18.32
C ASP A 292 45.57 -41.27 -18.81
N CYS A 293 45.74 -40.87 -20.08
CA CYS A 293 44.84 -39.94 -20.74
C CYS A 293 43.50 -40.61 -21.04
N SER A 294 42.43 -40.13 -20.39
CA SER A 294 41.04 -40.42 -20.73
C SER A 294 40.77 -40.13 -22.20
N LEU A 295 40.19 -41.11 -22.91
CA LEU A 295 39.79 -40.95 -24.31
C LEU A 295 38.53 -40.07 -24.45
N ASP A 296 37.68 -40.03 -23.42
CA ASP A 296 36.37 -39.35 -23.47
C ASP A 296 36.48 -37.83 -23.24
N ASP A 297 37.30 -37.40 -22.27
CA ASP A 297 37.44 -35.99 -21.86
C ASP A 297 38.85 -35.42 -22.07
N GLY A 298 39.78 -36.22 -22.62
CA GLY A 298 41.16 -35.80 -22.88
C GLY A 298 41.99 -35.49 -21.63
N SER A 299 41.49 -35.82 -20.44
CA SER A 299 42.16 -35.51 -19.18
C SER A 299 42.91 -36.71 -18.61
N LYS A 300 44.02 -36.43 -17.93
CA LYS A 300 44.61 -37.35 -16.96
C LYS A 300 44.48 -36.76 -15.56
N LYS A 301 44.33 -37.64 -14.59
CA LYS A 301 43.99 -37.28 -13.20
C LYS A 301 44.98 -37.95 -12.25
N ARG A 302 45.27 -37.29 -11.12
CA ARG A 302 46.02 -37.86 -9.99
C ARG A 302 45.36 -37.46 -8.67
N THR A 303 45.55 -38.26 -7.64
CA THR A 303 44.91 -38.08 -6.33
C THR A 303 45.93 -38.12 -5.19
N ARG A 304 45.56 -37.58 -4.03
CA ARG A 304 46.31 -37.72 -2.78
C ARG A 304 45.37 -37.99 -1.62
N LEU A 305 45.85 -38.73 -0.64
CA LEU A 305 45.07 -39.09 0.54
C LEU A 305 45.25 -38.06 1.66
N VAL A 306 44.22 -37.93 2.50
CA VAL A 306 44.30 -37.19 3.77
C VAL A 306 45.10 -38.03 4.76
N THR A 307 46.19 -37.48 5.29
CA THR A 307 47.05 -38.13 6.30
C THR A 307 46.69 -37.70 7.71
N THR A 308 46.15 -36.48 7.88
CA THR A 308 45.52 -36.01 9.13
C THR A 308 44.20 -35.33 8.79
N PRO A 309 43.04 -35.88 9.21
CA PRO A 309 41.76 -35.22 8.98
C PRO A 309 41.60 -33.99 9.87
N VAL A 310 40.89 -32.98 9.36
CA VAL A 310 40.56 -31.77 10.11
C VAL A 310 39.81 -32.10 11.40
N LYS A 311 40.22 -31.49 12.52
CA LYS A 311 39.50 -31.51 13.80
C LYS A 311 39.40 -30.11 14.40
N TYR A 312 38.42 -29.91 15.28
CA TYR A 312 38.29 -28.73 16.16
C TYR A 312 38.27 -27.37 15.45
N GLY A 313 37.78 -27.32 14.20
CA GLY A 313 37.64 -26.08 13.44
C GLY A 313 38.88 -25.64 12.65
N GLY A 314 39.87 -26.52 12.46
CA GLY A 314 41.02 -26.27 11.58
C GLY A 314 40.65 -26.12 10.09
N ALA A 315 41.66 -25.80 9.29
CA ALA A 315 41.53 -25.61 7.85
C ALA A 315 41.09 -26.89 7.12
N ALA A 316 40.16 -26.72 6.17
CA ALA A 316 39.72 -27.78 5.28
C ALA A 316 40.85 -28.25 4.35
N CYS A 317 40.77 -29.51 3.91
CA CYS A 317 41.79 -30.12 3.06
C CYS A 317 41.97 -29.36 1.73
N PRO A 318 43.21 -29.09 1.29
CA PRO A 318 43.45 -28.63 -0.07
C PRO A 318 43.05 -29.71 -1.08
N ALA A 319 42.85 -29.33 -2.35
CA ALA A 319 42.33 -30.23 -3.38
C ALA A 319 43.01 -31.61 -3.39
N LEU A 320 42.20 -32.67 -3.28
CA LEU A 320 42.64 -34.07 -3.20
C LEU A 320 42.76 -34.75 -4.58
N THR A 321 42.25 -34.10 -5.64
CA THR A 321 42.33 -34.53 -7.03
C THR A 321 42.86 -33.39 -7.87
N GLU A 322 43.83 -33.67 -8.74
CA GLU A 322 44.32 -32.74 -9.76
C GLU A 322 44.02 -33.31 -11.14
N THR A 323 43.59 -32.44 -12.07
CA THR A 323 43.23 -32.79 -13.45
C THR A 323 44.07 -31.98 -14.40
N LEU A 324 44.70 -32.63 -15.38
CA LEU A 324 45.49 -31.99 -16.43
C LEU A 324 45.12 -32.57 -17.79
N TYR A 325 44.89 -31.71 -18.77
CA TYR A 325 44.54 -32.14 -20.14
C TYR A 325 45.79 -32.60 -20.90
N CYS A 326 45.63 -33.68 -21.66
CA CYS A 326 46.67 -34.20 -22.53
C CYS A 326 46.79 -33.36 -23.81
N SER A 327 47.96 -33.42 -24.46
CA SER A 327 48.22 -32.66 -25.69
C SER A 327 47.22 -33.05 -26.78
N LYS A 328 46.50 -32.06 -27.31
CA LYS A 328 45.55 -32.27 -28.42
C LYS A 328 46.27 -32.80 -29.65
N GLN A 329 45.60 -33.71 -30.36
CA GLN A 329 46.09 -34.31 -31.59
C GLN A 329 45.03 -34.14 -32.67
N ASP A 330 45.34 -33.35 -33.69
CA ASP A 330 44.44 -33.06 -34.80
C ASP A 330 44.42 -34.21 -35.82
N CYS A 331 43.27 -34.44 -36.46
CA CYS A 331 43.16 -35.49 -37.47
C CYS A 331 44.02 -35.16 -38.70
N GLN A 332 44.88 -36.10 -39.10
CA GLN A 332 45.61 -36.05 -40.36
C GLN A 332 44.98 -37.03 -41.34
N VAL A 333 44.74 -36.60 -42.58
CA VAL A 333 44.19 -37.43 -43.64
C VAL A 333 45.27 -37.88 -44.62
N ASN A 334 45.05 -39.04 -45.25
CA ASN A 334 45.84 -39.45 -46.40
C ASN A 334 45.49 -38.62 -47.64
N ASP A 335 46.33 -38.70 -48.66
CA ASP A 335 46.05 -38.14 -49.98
C ASP A 335 44.75 -38.69 -50.58
N TRP A 336 44.16 -37.93 -51.50
CA TRP A 336 42.94 -38.34 -52.20
C TRP A 336 43.19 -39.57 -53.07
N GLY A 337 42.30 -40.56 -52.97
CA GLY A 337 42.21 -41.64 -53.95
C GLY A 337 41.80 -41.13 -55.34
N ASN A 338 41.92 -42.02 -56.32
CA ASN A 338 41.51 -41.74 -57.70
C ASN A 338 40.01 -41.40 -57.78
N TRP A 339 39.66 -40.55 -58.75
CA TRP A 339 38.26 -40.31 -59.11
C TRP A 339 37.59 -41.59 -59.62
N SER A 340 36.34 -41.80 -59.23
CA SER A 340 35.48 -42.83 -59.83
C SER A 340 35.28 -42.59 -61.33
N SER A 341 34.80 -43.62 -62.03
CA SER A 341 34.11 -43.42 -63.31
C SER A 341 32.94 -42.43 -63.13
N CYS A 342 32.61 -41.71 -64.20
CA CYS A 342 31.48 -40.80 -64.17
C CYS A 342 30.16 -41.56 -63.99
N ASN A 343 29.34 -41.13 -63.03
CA ASN A 343 28.00 -41.67 -62.83
C ASN A 343 27.03 -41.06 -63.87
N PHE A 344 26.43 -41.93 -64.70
CA PHE A 344 25.56 -41.53 -65.81
C PHE A 344 24.25 -40.85 -65.37
N VAL A 345 23.80 -41.05 -64.13
CA VAL A 345 22.57 -40.47 -63.57
C VAL A 345 22.83 -39.08 -62.98
N THR A 346 23.93 -38.93 -62.24
CA THR A 346 24.22 -37.69 -61.48
C THR A 346 25.16 -36.73 -62.20
N GLY A 347 25.82 -37.15 -63.29
CA GLY A 347 26.80 -36.33 -64.01
C GLY A 347 28.04 -35.99 -63.19
N LYS A 348 28.34 -36.79 -62.14
CA LYS A 348 29.42 -36.57 -61.19
C LYS A 348 30.41 -37.74 -61.15
N LYS A 349 31.64 -37.41 -60.78
CA LYS A 349 32.71 -38.33 -60.37
C LYS A 349 33.03 -38.05 -58.89
N THR A 350 33.25 -39.09 -58.10
CA THR A 350 33.46 -38.98 -56.64
C THR A 350 34.81 -39.59 -56.28
N ARG A 351 35.49 -39.05 -55.27
CA ARG A 351 36.72 -39.63 -54.70
C ARG A 351 36.69 -39.60 -53.18
N SER A 352 37.43 -40.50 -52.55
CA SER A 352 37.51 -40.62 -51.10
C SER A 352 38.97 -40.65 -50.60
N ARG A 353 39.14 -40.39 -49.30
CA ARG A 353 40.39 -40.53 -48.54
C ARG A 353 40.09 -41.01 -47.13
N THR A 354 41.08 -41.58 -46.46
CA THR A 354 40.96 -42.07 -45.08
C THR A 354 41.76 -41.20 -44.12
N PRO A 355 41.39 -41.16 -42.82
CA PRO A 355 42.29 -40.70 -41.77
C PRO A 355 43.58 -41.52 -41.79
N LYS A 356 44.72 -40.83 -41.75
CA LYS A 356 46.05 -41.37 -41.45
C LYS A 356 46.31 -41.39 -39.95
N VAL A 357 45.77 -40.38 -39.26
CA VAL A 357 45.80 -40.19 -37.82
C VAL A 357 44.42 -39.66 -37.43
N TYR A 358 43.74 -40.32 -36.50
CA TYR A 358 42.47 -39.83 -35.95
C TYR A 358 42.72 -38.69 -34.97
N ASP A 359 41.74 -37.79 -34.83
CA ASP A 359 41.74 -36.79 -33.77
C ASP A 359 41.59 -37.44 -32.39
N LEU A 360 42.37 -36.94 -31.42
CA LEU A 360 42.33 -37.37 -30.02
C LEU A 360 42.32 -36.16 -29.09
N PHE A 361 41.70 -36.35 -27.92
CA PHE A 361 41.66 -35.38 -26.82
C PHE A 361 41.08 -34.00 -27.23
N GLY A 362 40.16 -33.99 -28.20
CA GLY A 362 39.50 -32.78 -28.68
C GLY A 362 40.36 -31.89 -29.59
N GLY A 363 41.25 -32.49 -30.39
CA GLY A 363 41.84 -31.84 -31.56
C GLY A 363 40.82 -31.54 -32.67
N GLN A 364 41.29 -31.06 -33.82
CA GLN A 364 40.46 -30.79 -34.98
C GLN A 364 40.00 -32.09 -35.66
N VAL A 365 38.68 -32.26 -35.75
CA VAL A 365 38.03 -33.37 -36.46
C VAL A 365 38.45 -33.44 -37.92
N CYS A 366 38.45 -34.65 -38.49
CA CYS A 366 38.88 -34.88 -39.86
C CYS A 366 38.11 -34.00 -40.88
N PRO A 367 38.81 -33.30 -41.80
CA PRO A 367 38.17 -32.63 -42.93
C PRO A 367 37.52 -33.64 -43.87
N ALA A 368 36.58 -33.18 -44.71
CA ALA A 368 35.75 -34.02 -45.58
C ALA A 368 36.53 -35.18 -46.25
N LEU A 369 36.06 -36.41 -46.00
CA LEU A 369 36.69 -37.66 -46.44
C LEU A 369 36.17 -38.15 -47.81
N SER A 370 35.17 -37.47 -48.38
CA SER A 370 34.61 -37.72 -49.71
C SER A 370 34.41 -36.37 -50.42
N GLU A 371 34.63 -36.33 -51.73
CA GLU A 371 34.47 -35.15 -52.58
C GLU A 371 33.81 -35.54 -53.91
N ASP A 372 32.85 -34.73 -54.36
CA ASP A 372 32.21 -34.81 -55.67
C ASP A 372 32.74 -33.73 -56.60
N ALA A 373 33.05 -34.09 -57.84
CA ALA A 373 33.24 -33.14 -58.94
C ALA A 373 32.25 -33.43 -60.08
N ALA A 374 31.88 -32.40 -60.83
CA ALA A 374 31.16 -32.58 -62.09
C ALA A 374 32.03 -33.34 -63.11
N CYS A 375 31.40 -34.14 -63.96
CA CYS A 375 32.07 -34.73 -65.11
C CYS A 375 32.24 -33.71 -66.24
N ASP A 376 33.26 -33.94 -67.06
CA ASP A 376 33.65 -33.03 -68.14
C ASP A 376 32.59 -33.11 -69.27
N ALA A 377 31.96 -31.98 -69.58
CA ALA A 377 30.78 -31.91 -70.44
C ALA A 377 31.10 -32.35 -71.88
N VAL A 378 30.34 -33.31 -72.40
CA VAL A 378 30.51 -33.87 -73.75
C VAL A 378 29.48 -33.22 -74.66
N ALA A 379 29.91 -32.26 -75.48
CA ALA A 379 29.07 -31.65 -76.51
C ALA A 379 28.68 -32.67 -77.59
N CYS A 380 27.53 -32.45 -78.24
CA CYS A 380 27.14 -33.21 -79.42
C CYS A 380 28.16 -33.06 -80.55
N GLN A 381 28.46 -34.16 -81.26
CA GLN A 381 29.22 -34.13 -82.51
C GLN A 381 28.32 -34.61 -83.65
N LEU A 382 28.38 -33.89 -84.76
CA LEU A 382 27.67 -34.21 -86.00
C LEU A 382 28.66 -34.77 -87.03
N SER A 383 28.15 -35.48 -88.04
CA SER A 383 28.90 -35.81 -89.24
C SER A 383 29.11 -34.56 -90.10
N ASP A 384 30.03 -34.66 -91.05
CA ASP A 384 30.00 -33.81 -92.24
C ASP A 384 28.65 -33.94 -92.97
N TRP A 385 28.31 -32.92 -93.76
CA TRP A 385 27.12 -32.96 -94.62
C TRP A 385 27.29 -33.99 -95.74
N GLY A 386 26.24 -34.79 -95.97
CA GLY A 386 26.13 -35.63 -97.15
C GLY A 386 26.06 -34.80 -98.44
N ALA A 387 26.19 -35.46 -99.59
CA ALA A 387 26.07 -34.78 -100.87
C ALA A 387 24.68 -34.16 -101.06
N TRP A 388 24.64 -32.96 -101.66
CA TRP A 388 23.40 -32.33 -102.11
C TRP A 388 22.62 -33.24 -103.06
N SER A 389 21.31 -33.37 -102.82
CA SER A 389 20.39 -34.00 -103.76
C SER A 389 20.35 -33.25 -105.10
N GLY A 390 20.00 -33.97 -106.17
CA GLY A 390 19.74 -33.34 -107.48
C GLY A 390 18.62 -32.31 -107.38
N CYS A 391 18.72 -31.21 -108.12
CA CYS A 391 17.75 -30.13 -108.00
C CYS A 391 16.34 -30.61 -108.39
N ASN A 392 15.37 -30.40 -107.50
CA ASN A 392 13.99 -30.77 -107.71
C ASN A 392 13.37 -29.85 -108.79
N PRO A 393 12.86 -30.39 -109.91
CA PRO A 393 12.39 -29.58 -111.03
C PRO A 393 11.12 -28.77 -110.73
N THR A 394 10.39 -29.10 -109.65
CA THR A 394 9.16 -28.41 -109.25
C THR A 394 9.42 -27.32 -108.21
N THR A 395 10.39 -27.51 -107.31
CA THR A 395 10.67 -26.55 -106.22
C THR A 395 11.94 -25.72 -106.43
N LEU A 396 12.74 -26.03 -107.46
CA LEU A 396 14.02 -25.38 -107.79
C LEU A 396 15.03 -25.36 -106.61
N LYS A 397 14.86 -26.32 -105.69
CA LYS A 397 15.69 -26.54 -104.51
C LYS A 397 16.40 -27.89 -104.56
N LYS A 398 17.52 -27.94 -103.86
CA LYS A 398 18.29 -29.11 -103.46
C LYS A 398 18.42 -29.13 -101.94
N THR A 399 18.65 -30.30 -101.37
CA THR A 399 18.75 -30.53 -99.92
C THR A 399 19.92 -31.45 -99.58
N HIS A 400 20.50 -31.30 -98.39
CA HIS A 400 21.43 -32.28 -97.83
C HIS A 400 21.16 -32.54 -96.34
N SER A 401 21.73 -33.61 -95.81
CA SER A 401 21.56 -34.04 -94.42
C SER A 401 22.85 -34.54 -93.79
N ARG A 402 22.90 -34.52 -92.45
CA ARG A 402 24.00 -35.02 -91.60
C ARG A 402 23.43 -35.79 -90.41
N SER A 403 24.24 -36.62 -89.76
CA SER A 403 23.82 -37.46 -88.62
C SER A 403 24.57 -37.08 -87.33
N ILE A 404 24.05 -37.52 -86.19
CA ILE A 404 24.73 -37.37 -84.89
C ILE A 404 25.76 -38.50 -84.77
N THR A 405 27.05 -38.15 -84.74
CA THR A 405 28.17 -39.09 -84.56
C THR A 405 28.53 -39.29 -83.08
N ARG A 406 28.22 -38.29 -82.22
CA ARG A 406 28.36 -38.40 -80.77
C ARG A 406 27.18 -37.73 -80.07
N GLN A 407 26.44 -38.50 -79.28
CA GLN A 407 25.39 -37.98 -78.40
C GLN A 407 26.01 -37.08 -77.31
N PRO A 408 25.35 -35.96 -76.93
CA PRO A 408 25.81 -35.14 -75.82
C PRO A 408 25.65 -35.89 -74.48
N MET A 409 26.59 -35.68 -73.56
CA MET A 409 26.57 -36.26 -72.21
C MET A 409 27.01 -35.24 -71.16
N TYR A 410 26.62 -35.46 -69.91
CA TYR A 410 27.06 -34.69 -68.74
C TYR A 410 26.83 -33.16 -68.87
N GLY A 411 25.70 -32.76 -69.47
CA GLY A 411 25.33 -31.35 -69.65
C GLY A 411 25.99 -30.65 -70.84
N GLY A 412 26.66 -31.37 -71.73
CA GLY A 412 27.20 -30.78 -72.97
C GLY A 412 26.12 -30.30 -73.94
N ALA A 413 26.52 -29.38 -74.84
CA ALA A 413 25.61 -28.70 -75.76
C ALA A 413 24.84 -29.66 -76.69
N ALA A 414 23.57 -29.34 -76.92
CA ALA A 414 22.68 -30.05 -77.84
C ALA A 414 23.13 -29.92 -79.31
N CYS A 415 22.58 -30.78 -80.16
CA CYS A 415 22.92 -30.85 -81.58
C CYS A 415 22.18 -29.77 -82.40
N ASP A 416 22.88 -29.14 -83.35
CA ASP A 416 22.29 -28.29 -84.38
C ASP A 416 21.44 -29.08 -85.40
N SER A 417 20.80 -28.37 -86.33
CA SER A 417 19.96 -28.96 -87.38
C SER A 417 20.68 -30.01 -88.24
N LEU A 418 19.94 -31.07 -88.59
CA LEU A 418 20.43 -32.22 -89.35
C LEU A 418 20.11 -32.15 -90.86
N THR A 419 19.43 -31.09 -91.31
CA THR A 419 18.99 -30.86 -92.69
C THR A 419 19.12 -29.38 -93.07
N GLU A 420 19.41 -29.12 -94.34
CA GLU A 420 19.54 -27.77 -94.91
C GLU A 420 19.11 -27.76 -96.39
N GLU A 421 18.59 -26.62 -96.88
CA GLU A 421 18.07 -26.45 -98.25
C GLU A 421 18.74 -25.27 -98.98
N ALA A 422 18.96 -25.40 -100.29
CA ALA A 422 19.47 -24.33 -101.15
C ALA A 422 18.82 -24.37 -102.55
N THR A 423 18.86 -23.27 -103.30
CA THR A 423 18.34 -23.18 -104.68
C THR A 423 19.36 -23.60 -105.75
N CYS A 424 18.93 -23.72 -107.01
CA CYS A 424 19.80 -24.03 -108.16
C CYS A 424 19.67 -23.03 -109.34
N ILE A 425 20.72 -22.98 -110.17
CA ILE A 425 20.89 -22.10 -111.34
C ILE A 425 20.94 -22.96 -112.62
N VAL A 426 20.41 -22.48 -113.75
CA VAL A 426 20.35 -23.23 -115.02
C VAL A 426 20.79 -22.36 -116.21
N ASP A 427 21.93 -22.69 -116.83
CA ASP A 427 22.55 -21.89 -117.90
C ASP A 427 22.04 -22.20 -119.33
N CYS A 428 22.29 -21.28 -120.28
CA CYS A 428 22.01 -21.52 -121.70
C CYS A 428 22.99 -22.51 -122.35
N VAL A 429 22.47 -23.40 -123.19
CA VAL A 429 23.27 -24.31 -124.04
C VAL A 429 23.01 -24.03 -125.51
N LEU A 430 24.09 -23.95 -126.30
CA LEU A 430 24.07 -23.79 -127.77
C LEU A 430 24.46 -25.09 -128.47
N SER A 431 24.05 -25.25 -129.72
CA SER A 431 24.51 -26.34 -130.60
C SER A 431 25.92 -26.10 -131.12
N ASP A 432 26.52 -27.13 -131.71
CA ASP A 432 27.71 -27.01 -132.54
C ASP A 432 27.50 -26.11 -133.77
N TRP A 433 28.61 -25.63 -134.31
CA TRP A 433 28.69 -24.84 -135.54
C TRP A 433 28.65 -25.71 -136.80
N SER A 434 27.96 -25.23 -137.83
CA SER A 434 28.01 -25.80 -139.18
C SER A 434 29.40 -25.64 -139.84
N SER A 435 29.61 -26.36 -140.94
CA SER A 435 30.84 -26.29 -141.73
C SER A 435 30.99 -24.95 -142.44
N TRP A 436 32.23 -24.52 -142.63
CA TRP A 436 32.56 -23.31 -143.40
C TRP A 436 32.17 -23.45 -144.88
N SER A 437 31.60 -22.39 -145.46
CA SER A 437 31.36 -22.29 -146.89
C SER A 437 32.64 -22.33 -147.72
N ALA A 438 32.51 -22.59 -149.03
CA ALA A 438 33.60 -22.34 -149.99
C ALA A 438 34.01 -20.85 -150.00
N CYS A 439 35.26 -20.60 -150.39
CA CYS A 439 35.83 -19.25 -150.51
C CYS A 439 35.22 -18.49 -151.69
N ASN A 440 34.72 -17.29 -151.44
CA ASN A 440 34.20 -16.40 -152.48
C ASN A 440 35.34 -15.62 -153.16
N PHE A 441 35.55 -15.85 -154.46
CA PHE A 441 36.59 -15.23 -155.28
C PHE A 441 36.55 -13.70 -155.34
N VAL A 442 35.40 -13.08 -155.07
CA VAL A 442 35.22 -11.61 -155.13
C VAL A 442 35.50 -10.94 -153.78
N THR A 443 35.18 -11.60 -152.66
CA THR A 443 35.29 -11.00 -151.31
C THR A 443 36.40 -11.59 -150.46
N GLY A 444 36.94 -12.77 -150.82
CA GLY A 444 37.98 -13.45 -150.05
C GLY A 444 37.51 -14.00 -148.69
N LEU A 445 36.21 -14.26 -148.51
CA LEU A 445 35.62 -14.74 -147.25
C LEU A 445 34.85 -16.08 -147.36
N LYS A 446 34.61 -16.71 -146.20
CA LYS A 446 33.81 -17.93 -145.93
C LYS A 446 32.95 -17.76 -144.64
N ALA A 447 31.84 -18.50 -144.49
CA ALA A 447 30.84 -18.32 -143.41
C ALA A 447 30.30 -19.61 -142.76
N ARG A 448 29.74 -19.55 -141.53
CA ARG A 448 29.01 -20.65 -140.81
C ARG A 448 28.01 -20.18 -139.73
N THR A 449 27.21 -21.09 -139.15
CA THR A 449 26.05 -20.81 -138.24
C THR A 449 25.78 -21.89 -137.16
N ARG A 450 24.97 -21.60 -136.12
CA ARG A 450 24.49 -22.55 -135.07
C ARG A 450 23.14 -22.16 -134.42
N GLN A 451 22.61 -22.97 -133.49
CA GLN A 451 21.29 -22.83 -132.83
C GLN A 451 21.35 -22.88 -131.29
N VAL A 452 20.22 -22.62 -130.61
CA VAL A 452 20.04 -22.73 -129.15
C VAL A 452 19.39 -24.07 -128.79
N VAL A 453 19.83 -24.73 -127.71
CA VAL A 453 19.36 -26.05 -127.25
C VAL A 453 18.67 -25.99 -125.88
N THR A 454 19.14 -25.13 -124.96
CA THR A 454 18.54 -24.95 -123.63
C THR A 454 18.49 -23.47 -123.31
N PHE A 455 17.33 -22.98 -122.84
CA PHE A 455 17.15 -21.59 -122.42
C PHE A 455 17.51 -21.41 -120.94
N PRO A 456 18.14 -20.29 -120.54
CA PRO A 456 18.59 -20.08 -119.16
C PRO A 456 17.42 -19.78 -118.21
N GLN A 457 17.55 -20.22 -116.97
CA GLN A 457 16.61 -19.92 -115.86
C GLN A 457 17.39 -19.61 -114.57
N THR A 458 16.68 -19.08 -113.57
CA THR A 458 17.21 -18.75 -112.22
C THR A 458 18.59 -18.06 -112.24
N ASN A 459 18.69 -16.98 -113.04
CA ASN A 459 19.89 -16.14 -113.19
C ASN A 459 21.09 -16.78 -113.93
N GLY A 460 20.87 -17.89 -114.66
CA GLY A 460 21.87 -18.53 -115.51
C GLY A 460 22.28 -17.71 -116.75
N ALA A 461 23.43 -18.07 -117.32
CA ALA A 461 24.11 -17.33 -118.37
C ALA A 461 23.35 -17.27 -119.71
N ALA A 462 23.38 -16.08 -120.34
CA ALA A 462 22.73 -15.83 -121.63
C ALA A 462 23.49 -16.43 -122.83
N CYS A 463 22.75 -16.73 -123.89
CA CYS A 463 23.24 -17.41 -125.08
C CYS A 463 24.12 -16.50 -125.97
N GLY A 464 25.27 -17.01 -126.42
CA GLY A 464 26.17 -16.32 -127.36
C GLY A 464 25.76 -16.36 -128.84
N ALA A 465 26.55 -15.72 -129.70
CA ALA A 465 26.25 -15.51 -131.12
C ALA A 465 26.15 -16.81 -131.96
N THR A 466 25.36 -16.72 -133.05
CA THR A 466 24.88 -17.85 -133.87
C THR A 466 25.31 -17.81 -135.35
N ALA A 467 26.10 -16.82 -135.79
CA ALA A 467 26.67 -16.70 -137.14
C ALA A 467 28.12 -16.19 -137.09
N GLU A 468 28.97 -16.58 -138.05
CA GLU A 468 30.40 -16.23 -138.10
C GLU A 468 30.94 -16.18 -139.55
N THR A 469 31.93 -15.31 -139.81
CA THR A 469 32.64 -15.15 -141.10
C THR A 469 34.16 -15.05 -140.91
N ALA A 470 34.94 -15.56 -141.88
CA ALA A 470 36.40 -15.59 -141.84
C ALA A 470 37.01 -15.46 -143.26
N ALA A 471 38.33 -15.23 -143.36
CA ALA A 471 39.03 -14.98 -144.63
C ALA A 471 39.60 -16.23 -145.33
N CYS A 472 40.12 -16.03 -146.54
CA CYS A 472 40.73 -17.02 -147.43
C CYS A 472 42.25 -16.83 -147.56
N ASP A 473 42.96 -17.90 -147.93
CA ASP A 473 44.40 -18.02 -147.70
C ASP A 473 45.29 -17.57 -148.91
N PRO A 474 46.47 -16.94 -148.69
CA PRO A 474 47.33 -16.41 -149.79
C PRO A 474 48.05 -17.46 -150.65
N ILE A 475 48.39 -17.09 -151.89
CA ILE A 475 49.17 -17.91 -152.85
C ILE A 475 50.37 -17.09 -153.38
N ASN A 476 51.60 -17.58 -153.19
CA ASN A 476 52.85 -16.86 -153.51
C ASN A 476 53.39 -17.15 -154.92
N CYS A 477 54.20 -16.24 -155.47
CA CYS A 477 54.94 -16.49 -156.72
C CYS A 477 56.01 -17.59 -156.54
N GLN A 478 56.26 -18.37 -157.60
CA GLN A 478 57.38 -19.31 -157.71
C GLN A 478 58.16 -19.11 -159.03
N VAL A 479 59.44 -19.47 -159.04
CA VAL A 479 60.36 -19.30 -160.19
C VAL A 479 61.19 -20.57 -160.43
N SER A 480 61.75 -20.71 -161.63
CA SER A 480 62.64 -21.82 -162.01
C SER A 480 64.06 -21.66 -161.44
N ASP A 481 64.85 -22.72 -161.60
CA ASP A 481 66.31 -22.66 -161.42
C ASP A 481 67.00 -21.76 -162.45
N TRP A 482 68.26 -21.44 -162.14
CA TRP A 482 69.17 -20.62 -162.95
C TRP A 482 69.88 -21.44 -164.03
N SER A 483 70.12 -20.81 -165.19
CA SER A 483 70.99 -21.36 -166.24
C SER A 483 72.46 -21.45 -165.81
N ASP A 484 73.26 -22.16 -166.59
CA ASP A 484 74.72 -22.07 -166.52
C ASP A 484 75.24 -20.64 -166.77
N TRP A 485 76.46 -20.40 -166.30
CA TRP A 485 77.21 -19.15 -166.52
C TRP A 485 77.85 -19.11 -167.90
N SER A 486 77.77 -17.96 -168.58
CA SER A 486 78.43 -17.75 -169.87
C SER A 486 79.98 -17.80 -169.80
N GLY A 487 80.62 -17.96 -170.96
CA GLY A 487 82.07 -17.80 -171.09
C GLY A 487 82.54 -16.37 -170.76
N GLY A 488 83.75 -16.24 -170.20
CA GLY A 488 84.30 -14.97 -169.75
C GLY A 488 84.63 -14.01 -170.89
N ASN A 489 84.04 -12.81 -170.87
CA ASN A 489 84.27 -11.79 -171.90
C ASN A 489 85.63 -11.09 -171.69
N GLN A 490 86.62 -11.36 -172.54
CA GLN A 490 87.96 -10.74 -172.47
C GLN A 490 87.98 -9.21 -172.54
N LYS A 491 86.88 -8.56 -172.94
CA LYS A 491 86.76 -7.08 -173.01
C LYS A 491 86.17 -6.45 -171.75
N THR A 492 85.59 -7.23 -170.83
CA THR A 492 84.95 -6.74 -169.60
C THR A 492 85.23 -7.59 -168.35
N MET A 493 85.91 -8.74 -168.49
CA MET A 493 86.20 -9.70 -167.42
C MET A 493 84.94 -10.15 -166.65
N GLN A 494 83.82 -10.42 -167.35
CA GLN A 494 82.55 -10.86 -166.74
C GLN A 494 81.83 -11.99 -167.49
N ARG A 495 80.89 -12.65 -166.78
CA ARG A 495 79.98 -13.72 -167.21
C ARG A 495 78.59 -13.62 -166.53
N THR A 496 77.56 -14.22 -167.14
CA THR A 496 76.13 -13.98 -166.80
C THR A 496 75.27 -15.27 -166.84
N ARG A 497 74.13 -15.31 -166.12
CA ARG A 497 73.09 -16.38 -166.16
C ARG A 497 71.65 -15.87 -165.90
N VAL A 498 70.61 -16.67 -166.21
CA VAL A 498 69.17 -16.26 -166.19
C VAL A 498 68.17 -17.34 -165.69
N ARG A 499 66.92 -16.97 -165.36
CA ARG A 499 65.80 -17.90 -165.00
C ARG A 499 64.39 -17.34 -165.34
N GLN A 500 63.31 -18.08 -165.07
CA GLN A 500 61.90 -17.76 -165.45
C GLN A 500 60.87 -17.97 -164.30
N VAL A 501 59.61 -17.58 -164.49
CA VAL A 501 58.50 -17.67 -163.50
C VAL A 501 57.65 -18.92 -163.73
N THR A 502 57.20 -19.60 -162.66
CA THR A 502 56.43 -20.86 -162.70
C THR A 502 55.07 -20.82 -161.99
N THR A 503 54.81 -19.84 -161.12
CA THR A 503 53.48 -19.63 -160.49
C THR A 503 53.26 -18.15 -160.22
N TYR A 504 52.08 -17.62 -160.53
CA TYR A 504 51.72 -16.21 -160.28
C TYR A 504 51.07 -16.06 -158.89
N PRO A 505 51.32 -14.95 -158.17
CA PRO A 505 50.75 -14.73 -156.85
C PRO A 505 49.27 -14.32 -156.89
N ALA A 506 48.51 -14.73 -155.88
CA ALA A 506 47.10 -14.37 -155.67
C ALA A 506 46.79 -14.17 -154.17
N TYR A 507 45.65 -13.53 -153.87
CA TYR A 507 45.15 -13.26 -152.51
C TYR A 507 46.21 -12.66 -151.55
N GLY A 508 47.07 -11.76 -152.06
CA GLY A 508 48.08 -11.06 -151.27
C GLY A 508 49.46 -11.74 -151.17
N GLY A 509 49.70 -12.83 -151.90
CA GLY A 509 51.01 -13.51 -151.90
C GLY A 509 52.15 -12.72 -152.56
N GLN A 510 53.38 -13.16 -152.26
CA GLN A 510 54.63 -12.47 -152.60
C GLN A 510 54.96 -12.45 -154.10
N ALA A 511 55.55 -11.34 -154.56
CA ALA A 511 56.03 -11.15 -155.93
C ALA A 511 57.34 -11.92 -156.24
N CYS A 512 57.64 -12.07 -157.52
CA CYS A 512 58.70 -12.95 -158.02
C CYS A 512 60.12 -12.34 -157.87
N PRO A 513 61.13 -13.11 -157.42
CA PRO A 513 62.50 -12.62 -157.26
C PRO A 513 63.26 -12.48 -158.60
N ALA A 514 64.40 -11.79 -158.56
CA ALA A 514 65.21 -11.43 -159.74
C ALA A 514 65.60 -12.61 -160.65
N LEU A 515 65.69 -12.34 -161.95
CA LEU A 515 65.74 -13.32 -163.04
C LEU A 515 67.05 -13.31 -163.88
N ILE A 516 67.98 -12.38 -163.62
CA ILE A 516 69.28 -12.25 -164.33
C ILE A 516 70.40 -11.95 -163.30
N GLU A 517 71.60 -12.52 -163.47
CA GLU A 517 72.75 -12.37 -162.57
C GLU A 517 74.08 -12.31 -163.35
N SER A 518 75.02 -11.43 -162.99
CA SER A 518 76.35 -11.29 -163.61
C SER A 518 77.50 -11.20 -162.59
N THR A 519 78.70 -11.71 -162.92
CA THR A 519 79.88 -11.72 -162.05
C THR A 519 81.21 -11.71 -162.82
N ALA A 520 82.33 -11.49 -162.12
CA ALA A 520 83.66 -11.31 -162.72
C ALA A 520 84.43 -12.62 -162.99
N CYS A 521 85.48 -12.51 -163.81
CA CYS A 521 86.44 -13.57 -164.13
C CYS A 521 87.76 -13.38 -163.34
N ALA A 522 88.28 -14.47 -162.79
CA ALA A 522 89.62 -14.52 -162.20
C ALA A 522 90.68 -14.82 -163.28
N LEU A 523 91.95 -14.47 -162.98
CA LEU A 523 93.13 -14.79 -163.78
C LEU A 523 93.54 -16.27 -163.66
#